data_AF-A0A8T1U5W1-F1
#
_entry.id   AF-A0A8T1U5W1-F1
#
_cell.length_a   1.000
_cell.length_b   1.000
_cell.length_c   1.000
_cell.angle_alpha   90.00
_cell.angle_beta   90.00
_cell.angle_gamma   90.00
#
_symmetry.space_group_name_H-M   'P 1'
#
loop_
_entity.id
_entity.type
_entity.pdbx_description
1 polymer ?
#
loop_
_entity_poly.entity_id
_entity_poly.type
_entity_poly.pdbx_seq_one_letter_code
_entity_poly.pdbx_strand_id
1 'polypeptide(L)'
;MATETPHVLLYFDVNKTMIMHDPVQGKTLPHILNDLLTERAFGRVVDGYGGDCKWVWNGEKALGGCSFDNQEDGGLVSYGAFLRAKFPLSGDPKIAKENKHMRKVLRQHFTAAENPGEGLKSEHEELLQQLLLPCTEASEAQLEEVGLNESPYCFIVPAFFRFLEYLQKNEVKFNLIFRTFGDDLHRVAQEFNCFCEGRHPCFPLAKPMDGSGGSVDRRIHLHEISGGEMPRVGTFLRAKGTTALVMGTFKQPKAVDDAEPLTFYASQRETVQIVQGLPQIHDLLTRRWQDSQATLALRDFYPYWFRNREDATAGKLLVLDPTDSAEGVHAMFFDDNILPHDAHIVDARFAHNGAALPFEETRELHLMRVEPLDVIQDEAYFIDRFGISLGRIFTQ
;
A
#
# COMPACT_ATOMS: atom_id res chain seq x y z
N MET A 1 35.20 3.90 8.18
CA MET A 1 34.20 4.53 9.06
C MET A 1 32.94 3.71 8.91
N ALA A 2 32.35 3.21 9.99
CA ALA A 2 31.04 2.57 9.90
C ALA A 2 30.09 3.64 9.35
N THR A 3 29.59 3.47 8.14
CA THR A 3 28.56 4.35 7.58
C THR A 3 27.34 4.19 8.47
N GLU A 4 27.00 5.21 9.26
CA GLU A 4 25.77 5.22 10.04
C GLU A 4 24.60 4.96 9.09
N THR A 5 23.70 4.05 9.46
CA THR A 5 22.49 3.77 8.70
C THR A 5 21.68 5.07 8.60
N PRO A 6 21.24 5.49 7.39
CA PRO A 6 20.49 6.73 7.23
C PRO A 6 19.18 6.68 8.03
N HIS A 7 18.66 7.86 8.36
CA HIS A 7 17.29 8.01 8.83
C HIS A 7 16.33 7.69 7.68
N VAL A 8 15.43 6.74 7.86
CA VAL A 8 14.57 6.26 6.75
C VAL A 8 13.14 6.80 6.87
N LEU A 9 12.60 7.37 5.79
CA LEU A 9 11.19 7.71 5.66
C LEU A 9 10.46 6.55 4.98
N LEU A 10 9.65 5.82 5.73
CA LEU A 10 8.94 4.63 5.25
C LEU A 10 7.50 4.99 4.93
N TYR A 11 7.19 5.19 3.65
CA TYR A 11 5.83 5.39 3.16
C TYR A 11 5.23 4.02 2.81
N PHE A 12 4.10 3.69 3.40
CA PHE A 12 3.40 2.45 3.12
C PHE A 12 2.00 2.75 2.63
N ASP A 13 1.69 2.32 1.42
CA ASP A 13 0.30 2.10 1.08
C ASP A 13 -0.33 1.04 2.01
N VAL A 14 -1.63 1.17 2.24
CA VAL A 14 -2.39 0.29 3.11
C VAL A 14 -2.93 -0.92 2.34
N ASN A 15 -3.78 -0.69 1.35
CA ASN A 15 -4.60 -1.74 0.75
C ASN A 15 -3.78 -2.64 -0.19
N LYS A 16 -3.86 -3.96 -0.01
CA LYS A 16 -3.07 -5.00 -0.73
C LYS A 16 -1.55 -4.88 -0.60
N THR A 17 -1.06 -3.83 0.05
CA THR A 17 0.33 -3.69 0.47
C THR A 17 0.54 -4.32 1.85
N MET A 18 -0.25 -3.92 2.85
CA MET A 18 -0.15 -4.45 4.23
C MET A 18 -1.44 -5.07 4.75
N ILE A 19 -2.59 -4.77 4.14
CA ILE A 19 -3.87 -5.42 4.47
C ILE A 19 -4.46 -6.06 3.22
N MET A 20 -4.92 -7.31 3.30
CA MET A 20 -5.60 -7.98 2.19
C MET A 20 -7.11 -7.72 2.25
N HIS A 21 -7.46 -6.43 2.23
CA HIS A 21 -8.82 -5.93 2.40
C HIS A 21 -9.13 -4.82 1.38
N ASP A 22 -10.30 -4.93 0.74
CA ASP A 22 -10.83 -3.95 -0.23
C ASP A 22 -12.35 -3.78 0.00
N PRO A 23 -12.74 -2.90 0.95
CA PRO A 23 -14.14 -2.72 1.32
C PRO A 23 -14.94 -2.04 0.20
N VAL A 24 -14.27 -1.21 -0.61
CA VAL A 24 -14.90 -0.45 -1.71
C VAL A 24 -15.49 -1.40 -2.77
N GLN A 25 -14.84 -2.54 -3.01
CA GLN A 25 -15.33 -3.54 -3.97
C GLN A 25 -16.24 -4.61 -3.35
N GLY A 26 -16.42 -4.60 -2.03
CA GLY A 26 -17.17 -5.61 -1.28
C GLY A 26 -16.61 -7.02 -1.46
N LYS A 27 -15.28 -7.14 -1.58
CA LYS A 27 -14.59 -8.42 -1.75
C LYS A 27 -14.20 -8.96 -0.36
N THR A 28 -14.47 -10.23 -0.12
CA THR A 28 -13.94 -10.97 1.03
C THR A 28 -12.49 -11.35 0.77
N LEU A 29 -11.73 -11.74 1.80
CA LEU A 29 -10.35 -12.18 1.63
C LEU A 29 -10.19 -13.31 0.57
N PRO A 30 -10.99 -14.40 0.59
CA PRO A 30 -10.92 -15.42 -0.46
C PRO A 30 -11.08 -14.86 -1.88
N HIS A 31 -11.96 -13.88 -2.06
CA HIS A 31 -12.15 -13.21 -3.35
C HIS A 31 -10.93 -12.38 -3.77
N ILE A 32 -10.26 -11.73 -2.81
CA ILE A 32 -9.05 -10.94 -3.07
C ILE A 32 -7.90 -11.86 -3.49
N LEU A 33 -7.70 -12.99 -2.80
CA LEU A 33 -6.64 -13.94 -3.15
C LEU A 33 -6.84 -14.53 -4.55
N ASN A 34 -8.08 -14.87 -4.93
CA ASN A 34 -8.36 -15.28 -6.30
C ASN A 34 -8.08 -14.18 -7.32
N ASP A 35 -8.47 -12.93 -7.02
CA ASP A 35 -8.19 -11.76 -7.86
C ASP A 35 -6.69 -11.60 -8.12
N LEU A 36 -5.86 -11.76 -7.08
CA LEU A 36 -4.40 -11.71 -7.16
C LEU A 36 -3.82 -12.87 -7.96
N LEU A 37 -4.28 -14.10 -7.70
CA LEU A 37 -3.87 -15.29 -8.46
C LEU A 37 -4.17 -15.13 -9.96
N THR A 38 -5.25 -14.44 -10.35
CA THR A 38 -5.55 -14.22 -11.77
C THR A 38 -4.47 -13.45 -12.51
N GLU A 39 -3.71 -12.60 -11.82
CA GLU A 39 -2.62 -11.83 -12.44
C GLU A 39 -1.31 -12.63 -12.52
N ARG A 40 -1.13 -13.65 -11.67
CA ARG A 40 0.06 -14.53 -11.67
C ARG A 40 -0.13 -15.89 -12.32
N ALA A 41 -1.37 -16.30 -12.61
CA ALA A 41 -1.66 -17.53 -13.32
C ALA A 41 -1.57 -17.33 -14.84
N PHE A 42 -0.65 -18.04 -15.49
CA PHE A 42 -0.40 -17.95 -16.93
C PHE A 42 -0.96 -19.14 -17.71
N GLY A 43 -1.37 -18.89 -18.94
CA GLY A 43 -1.98 -19.90 -19.78
C GLY A 43 -2.02 -19.47 -21.24
N ARG A 44 -2.50 -20.36 -22.11
CA ARG A 44 -2.65 -20.08 -23.54
C ARG A 44 -4.09 -19.75 -23.87
N VAL A 45 -4.27 -18.82 -24.80
CA VAL A 45 -5.57 -18.54 -25.39
C VAL A 45 -5.77 -19.48 -26.58
N VAL A 46 -6.87 -20.23 -26.57
CA VAL A 46 -7.24 -21.17 -27.62
C VAL A 46 -8.58 -20.77 -28.22
N ASP A 47 -8.70 -20.90 -29.54
CA ASP A 47 -9.95 -20.69 -30.23
C ASP A 47 -10.95 -21.80 -29.88
N GLY A 48 -12.12 -21.41 -29.40
CA GLY A 48 -13.26 -22.27 -29.18
C GLY A 48 -14.22 -22.29 -30.36
N TYR A 49 -15.19 -23.20 -30.30
CA TYR A 49 -16.25 -23.30 -31.31
C TYR A 49 -17.07 -22.00 -31.37
N GLY A 50 -17.31 -21.49 -32.58
CA GLY A 50 -18.12 -20.29 -32.81
C GLY A 50 -17.39 -18.95 -32.62
N GLY A 51 -16.05 -18.96 -32.53
CA GLY A 51 -15.24 -17.74 -32.40
C GLY A 51 -15.06 -17.24 -30.96
N ASP A 52 -15.51 -17.99 -29.96
CA ASP A 52 -15.22 -17.68 -28.56
C ASP A 52 -13.81 -18.15 -28.18
N CYS A 53 -13.00 -17.29 -27.58
CA CYS A 53 -11.68 -17.66 -27.08
C CYS A 53 -11.78 -18.21 -25.65
N LYS A 54 -11.01 -19.26 -25.35
CA LYS A 54 -10.85 -19.82 -24.00
C LYS A 54 -9.42 -19.67 -23.53
N TRP A 55 -9.24 -19.47 -22.24
CA TRP A 55 -7.94 -19.50 -21.60
C TRP A 55 -7.74 -20.87 -20.94
N VAL A 56 -6.59 -21.49 -21.19
CA VAL A 56 -6.21 -22.78 -20.65
C VAL A 56 -4.92 -22.60 -19.85
N TRP A 57 -5.01 -22.85 -18.54
CA TRP A 57 -3.87 -22.78 -17.63
C TRP A 57 -2.70 -23.65 -18.12
N ASN A 58 -1.47 -23.16 -17.98
CA ASN A 58 -0.28 -23.89 -18.39
C ASN A 58 0.11 -25.04 -17.45
N GLY A 59 -0.53 -25.16 -16.29
CA GLY A 59 -0.22 -26.16 -15.26
C GLY A 59 0.89 -25.75 -14.30
N GLU A 60 1.45 -24.54 -14.45
CA GLU A 60 2.52 -24.03 -13.59
C GLU A 60 1.97 -23.31 -12.37
N LYS A 61 2.71 -23.42 -11.26
CA LYS A 61 2.43 -22.73 -10.01
C LYS A 61 2.35 -21.21 -10.23
N ALA A 62 1.41 -20.55 -9.55
CA ALA A 62 1.35 -19.09 -9.53
C ALA A 62 2.26 -18.51 -8.43
N LEU A 63 2.45 -19.26 -7.35
CA LEU A 63 3.31 -18.93 -6.22
C LEU A 63 4.79 -19.34 -6.46
N GLY A 64 5.73 -18.68 -5.77
CA GLY A 64 7.16 -19.06 -5.73
C GLY A 64 7.99 -18.81 -7.01
N GLY A 65 7.43 -18.25 -8.08
CA GLY A 65 8.17 -17.86 -9.28
C GLY A 65 8.84 -16.48 -9.16
N CYS A 66 9.98 -16.27 -9.84
CA CYS A 66 10.63 -14.95 -9.90
C CYS A 66 9.71 -13.90 -10.54
N SER A 67 9.15 -13.03 -9.70
CA SER A 67 8.08 -12.07 -9.99
C SER A 67 8.47 -10.87 -10.88
N PHE A 68 9.65 -10.90 -11.52
CA PHE A 68 10.28 -9.68 -12.01
C PHE A 68 10.63 -9.64 -13.51
N ASP A 69 10.77 -10.77 -14.21
CA ASP A 69 11.25 -10.76 -15.60
C ASP A 69 10.65 -11.88 -16.48
N ASN A 70 9.43 -12.36 -16.22
CA ASN A 70 8.75 -13.23 -17.20
C ASN A 70 8.24 -12.39 -18.39
N GLN A 71 9.20 -11.86 -19.16
CA GLN A 71 9.03 -11.44 -20.53
C GLN A 71 8.43 -12.60 -21.33
N GLU A 72 7.33 -12.31 -22.03
CA GLU A 72 6.95 -12.85 -23.33
C GLU A 72 7.34 -14.31 -23.65
N ASP A 73 7.19 -15.23 -22.69
CA ASP A 73 7.47 -16.63 -22.94
C ASP A 73 6.32 -17.22 -23.77
N GLY A 74 6.59 -17.45 -25.06
CA GLY A 74 5.85 -18.37 -25.92
C GLY A 74 4.35 -18.12 -26.11
N GLY A 75 3.87 -16.87 -25.95
CA GLY A 75 2.46 -16.53 -26.11
C GLY A 75 1.57 -16.84 -24.90
N LEU A 76 2.16 -16.99 -23.71
CA LEU A 76 1.42 -17.08 -22.46
C LEU A 76 0.83 -15.72 -22.05
N VAL A 77 -0.38 -15.75 -21.51
CA VAL A 77 -1.12 -14.56 -21.05
C VAL A 77 -1.67 -14.86 -19.66
N SER A 78 -1.62 -13.90 -18.73
CA SER A 78 -2.26 -14.08 -17.43
C SER A 78 -3.78 -14.17 -17.58
N TYR A 79 -4.45 -14.90 -16.69
CA TYR A 79 -5.92 -14.99 -16.75
C TYR A 79 -6.59 -13.62 -16.64
N GLY A 80 -6.03 -12.73 -15.79
CA GLY A 80 -6.47 -11.34 -15.66
C GLY A 80 -6.36 -10.56 -16.97
N ALA A 81 -5.24 -10.67 -17.69
CA ALA A 81 -5.05 -10.03 -18.99
C ALA A 81 -6.01 -10.60 -20.05
N PHE A 82 -6.22 -11.92 -20.07
CA PHE A 82 -7.22 -12.55 -20.92
C PHE A 82 -8.64 -12.00 -20.66
N LEU A 83 -9.05 -11.87 -19.39
CA LEU A 83 -10.36 -11.30 -19.06
C LEU A 83 -10.51 -9.84 -19.47
N ARG A 84 -9.43 -9.04 -19.41
CA ARG A 84 -9.43 -7.66 -19.93
C ARG A 84 -9.62 -7.61 -21.44
N ALA A 85 -9.00 -8.53 -22.18
CA ALA A 85 -9.17 -8.65 -23.63
C ALA A 85 -10.57 -9.18 -24.01
N LYS A 86 -11.07 -10.20 -23.31
CA LYS A 86 -12.39 -10.83 -23.57
C LYS A 86 -13.55 -9.90 -23.21
N PHE A 87 -13.41 -9.12 -22.14
CA PHE A 87 -14.41 -8.17 -21.68
C PHE A 87 -13.78 -6.77 -21.62
N PRO A 88 -13.62 -6.06 -22.75
CA PRO A 88 -12.91 -4.78 -22.78
C PRO A 88 -13.71 -3.64 -22.14
N LEU A 89 -13.06 -2.50 -21.95
CA LEU A 89 -13.76 -1.25 -21.64
C LEU A 89 -14.66 -0.85 -22.83
N SER A 90 -15.83 -0.30 -22.53
CA SER A 90 -16.79 0.16 -23.55
C SER A 90 -17.25 1.58 -23.21
N GLY A 91 -17.47 2.39 -24.24
CA GLY A 91 -18.14 3.69 -24.09
C GLY A 91 -19.65 3.56 -23.85
N ASP A 92 -20.24 2.39 -24.17
CA ASP A 92 -21.63 2.09 -23.85
C ASP A 92 -21.76 1.72 -22.36
N PRO A 93 -22.52 2.49 -21.55
CA PRO A 93 -22.66 2.24 -20.12
C PRO A 93 -23.19 0.85 -19.75
N LYS A 94 -24.08 0.28 -20.57
CA LYS A 94 -24.67 -1.04 -20.30
C LYS A 94 -23.62 -2.14 -20.51
N ILE A 95 -22.93 -2.09 -21.65
CA ILE A 95 -21.84 -3.04 -21.96
C ILE A 95 -20.69 -2.88 -20.96
N ALA A 96 -20.33 -1.65 -20.60
CA ALA A 96 -19.29 -1.39 -19.61
C ALA A 96 -19.62 -1.99 -18.24
N LYS A 97 -20.88 -1.88 -17.81
CA LYS A 97 -21.38 -2.48 -16.57
C LYS A 97 -21.36 -4.01 -16.63
N GLU A 98 -21.84 -4.59 -17.72
CA GLU A 98 -21.85 -6.04 -17.94
C GLU A 98 -20.42 -6.61 -17.98
N ASN A 99 -19.52 -6.02 -18.76
CA ASN A 99 -18.11 -6.44 -18.85
C ASN A 99 -17.41 -6.33 -17.49
N LYS A 100 -17.62 -5.23 -16.75
CA LYS A 100 -17.07 -5.07 -15.39
C LYS A 100 -17.61 -6.14 -14.44
N HIS A 101 -18.90 -6.46 -14.53
CA HIS A 101 -19.52 -7.51 -13.72
C HIS A 101 -18.94 -8.90 -14.06
N MET A 102 -18.82 -9.24 -15.33
CA MET A 102 -18.24 -10.52 -15.78
C MET A 102 -16.80 -10.69 -15.31
N ARG A 103 -15.95 -9.67 -15.48
CA ARG A 103 -14.58 -9.70 -14.95
C ARG A 103 -14.56 -9.92 -13.44
N LYS A 104 -15.43 -9.23 -12.69
CA LYS A 104 -15.52 -9.38 -11.24
C LYS A 104 -15.86 -10.83 -10.85
N VAL A 105 -16.94 -11.39 -11.39
CA VAL A 105 -17.40 -12.75 -11.04
C VAL A 105 -16.35 -13.80 -11.40
N LEU A 106 -15.78 -13.74 -12.61
CA LEU A 106 -14.80 -14.71 -13.08
C LEU A 106 -13.48 -14.68 -12.29
N ARG A 107 -13.06 -13.50 -11.83
CA ARG A 107 -11.90 -13.38 -10.94
C ARG A 107 -12.20 -13.90 -9.55
N GLN A 108 -13.36 -13.58 -8.98
CA GLN A 108 -13.71 -13.98 -7.60
C GLN A 108 -13.77 -15.50 -7.40
N HIS A 109 -14.15 -16.25 -8.43
CA HIS A 109 -14.31 -17.70 -8.37
C HIS A 109 -13.24 -18.46 -9.18
N PHE A 110 -12.13 -17.81 -9.54
CA PHE A 110 -11.12 -18.35 -10.47
C PHE A 110 -10.69 -19.80 -10.19
N THR A 111 -10.50 -20.15 -8.92
CA THR A 111 -10.03 -21.48 -8.46
C THR A 111 -11.15 -22.44 -8.05
N ALA A 112 -12.43 -22.06 -8.23
CA ALA A 112 -13.55 -22.95 -7.97
C ALA A 112 -13.55 -24.14 -8.95
N ALA A 113 -14.25 -25.22 -8.59
CA ALA A 113 -14.41 -26.38 -9.46
C ALA A 113 -14.97 -25.98 -10.83
N GLU A 114 -14.45 -26.60 -11.89
CA GLU A 114 -14.79 -26.36 -13.30
C GLU A 114 -14.37 -24.98 -13.86
N ASN A 115 -13.77 -24.11 -13.04
CA ASN A 115 -13.25 -22.83 -13.50
C ASN A 115 -11.80 -22.94 -13.99
N PRO A 116 -11.33 -21.99 -14.83
CA PRO A 116 -10.05 -22.15 -15.53
C PRO A 116 -8.83 -22.26 -14.61
N GLY A 117 -8.92 -21.77 -13.37
CA GLY A 117 -7.87 -21.84 -12.36
C GLY A 117 -8.04 -22.95 -11.34
N GLU A 118 -8.94 -23.92 -11.54
CA GLU A 118 -9.23 -24.99 -10.57
C GLU A 118 -7.95 -25.68 -10.03
N GLY A 119 -6.96 -25.90 -10.88
CA GLY A 119 -5.70 -26.53 -10.46
C GLY A 119 -4.84 -25.71 -9.50
N LEU A 120 -5.12 -24.41 -9.36
CA LEU A 120 -4.49 -23.51 -8.39
C LEU A 120 -5.26 -23.41 -7.06
N LYS A 121 -6.31 -24.23 -6.88
CA LYS A 121 -7.08 -24.25 -5.62
C LYS A 121 -6.21 -24.52 -4.39
N SER A 122 -5.22 -25.40 -4.51
CA SER A 122 -4.30 -25.69 -3.40
C SER A 122 -3.46 -24.47 -2.99
N GLU A 123 -2.99 -23.66 -3.94
CA GLU A 123 -2.27 -22.42 -3.66
C GLU A 123 -3.19 -21.35 -3.06
N HIS A 124 -4.45 -21.29 -3.49
CA HIS A 124 -5.46 -20.42 -2.86
C HIS A 124 -5.70 -20.80 -1.39
N GLU A 125 -5.83 -22.10 -1.09
CA GLU A 125 -5.99 -22.61 0.26
C GLU A 125 -4.73 -22.40 1.12
N GLU A 126 -3.53 -22.55 0.53
CA GLU A 126 -2.25 -22.27 1.17
C GLU A 126 -2.15 -20.79 1.60
N LEU A 127 -2.51 -19.85 0.73
CA LEU A 127 -2.52 -18.42 1.07
C LEU A 127 -3.51 -18.09 2.20
N LEU A 128 -4.71 -18.71 2.18
CA LEU A 128 -5.67 -18.55 3.27
C LEU A 128 -5.10 -19.09 4.58
N GLN A 129 -4.42 -20.23 4.55
CA GLN A 129 -3.80 -20.83 5.72
C GLN A 129 -2.69 -19.96 6.30
N GLN A 130 -1.85 -19.35 5.46
CA GLN A 130 -0.79 -18.42 5.88
C GLN A 130 -1.35 -17.13 6.50
N LEU A 131 -2.55 -16.71 6.10
CA LEU A 131 -3.24 -15.55 6.67
C LEU A 131 -4.12 -15.89 7.87
N LEU A 132 -4.26 -17.15 8.29
CA LEU A 132 -5.00 -17.46 9.51
C LEU A 132 -4.34 -16.78 10.71
N LEU A 133 -5.16 -16.21 11.59
CA LEU A 133 -4.69 -15.76 12.89
C LEU A 133 -4.02 -16.95 13.61
N PRO A 134 -2.77 -16.79 14.07
CA PRO A 134 -2.12 -17.80 14.88
C PRO A 134 -3.01 -18.22 16.05
N CYS A 135 -2.97 -19.49 16.43
CA CYS A 135 -3.68 -19.94 17.63
C CYS A 135 -3.08 -19.26 18.86
N THR A 136 -3.93 -18.56 19.63
CA THR A 136 -3.53 -17.85 20.86
C THR A 136 -4.51 -18.18 21.98
N GLU A 137 -4.09 -17.94 23.23
CA GLU A 137 -4.98 -18.01 24.40
C GLU A 137 -5.85 -16.76 24.58
N ALA A 138 -5.94 -15.89 23.57
CA ALA A 138 -6.69 -14.65 23.64
C ALA A 138 -8.19 -14.91 23.76
N SER A 139 -8.84 -14.19 24.67
CA SER A 139 -10.30 -14.18 24.81
C SER A 139 -10.96 -13.40 23.66
N GLU A 140 -12.26 -13.67 23.42
CA GLU A 140 -13.05 -12.92 22.43
C GLU A 140 -13.00 -11.40 22.67
N ALA A 141 -13.02 -10.96 23.93
CA ALA A 141 -12.91 -9.55 24.29
C ALA A 141 -11.57 -8.92 23.90
N GLN A 142 -10.46 -9.68 24.01
CA GLN A 142 -9.15 -9.22 23.56
C GLN A 142 -9.08 -9.14 22.03
N LEU A 143 -9.70 -10.10 21.32
CA LEU A 143 -9.79 -10.05 19.87
C LEU A 143 -10.66 -8.88 19.38
N GLU A 144 -11.75 -8.57 20.07
CA GLU A 144 -12.60 -7.41 19.77
C GLU A 144 -11.85 -6.09 19.99
N GLU A 145 -11.09 -5.97 21.08
CA GLU A 145 -10.29 -4.78 21.37
C GLU A 145 -9.29 -4.46 20.25
N VAL A 146 -8.63 -5.50 19.70
CA VAL A 146 -7.65 -5.37 18.61
C VAL A 146 -8.32 -5.29 17.23
N GLY A 147 -9.64 -5.52 17.13
CA GLY A 147 -10.38 -5.49 15.86
C GLY A 147 -10.25 -6.75 15.01
N LEU A 148 -9.93 -7.88 15.64
CA LEU A 148 -9.70 -9.20 15.03
C LEU A 148 -10.84 -10.21 15.27
N ASN A 149 -11.92 -9.81 15.94
CA ASN A 149 -13.07 -10.68 16.22
C ASN A 149 -13.96 -10.98 15.00
N GLU A 150 -13.91 -10.15 13.96
CA GLU A 150 -14.79 -10.29 12.78
C GLU A 150 -14.31 -11.31 11.74
N SER A 151 -13.06 -11.75 11.82
CA SER A 151 -12.41 -12.58 10.81
C SER A 151 -11.40 -13.53 11.45
N PRO A 152 -11.32 -14.80 11.01
CA PRO A 152 -10.29 -15.72 11.47
C PRO A 152 -8.91 -15.45 10.86
N TYR A 153 -8.81 -14.46 9.97
CA TYR A 153 -7.59 -14.09 9.26
C TYR A 153 -6.97 -12.80 9.81
N CYS A 154 -5.64 -12.71 9.76
CA CYS A 154 -4.87 -11.51 10.03
C CYS A 154 -5.41 -10.33 9.20
N PHE A 155 -5.60 -9.17 9.85
CA PHE A 155 -6.01 -7.96 9.13
C PHE A 155 -4.77 -7.27 8.54
N ILE A 156 -3.75 -6.97 9.36
CA ILE A 156 -2.40 -6.61 8.90
C ILE A 156 -1.56 -7.87 8.68
N VAL A 157 -0.85 -7.93 7.55
CA VAL A 157 0.00 -9.07 7.19
C VAL A 157 1.18 -9.26 8.17
N PRO A 158 1.52 -10.50 8.55
CA PRO A 158 2.60 -10.79 9.50
C PRO A 158 3.95 -10.17 9.11
N ALA A 159 4.28 -10.17 7.82
CA ALA A 159 5.54 -9.61 7.30
C ALA A 159 5.76 -8.15 7.70
N PHE A 160 4.69 -7.35 7.84
CA PHE A 160 4.81 -5.96 8.27
C PHE A 160 5.24 -5.84 9.74
N PHE A 161 4.68 -6.65 10.63
CA PHE A 161 5.10 -6.67 12.04
C PHE A 161 6.53 -7.14 12.20
N ARG A 162 6.93 -8.20 11.47
CA ARG A 162 8.31 -8.70 11.45
C ARG A 162 9.31 -7.65 10.99
N PHE A 163 8.94 -6.85 9.99
CA PHE A 163 9.76 -5.74 9.54
C PHE A 163 9.97 -4.68 10.64
N LEU A 164 8.92 -4.32 11.38
CA LEU A 164 9.06 -3.35 12.48
C LEU A 164 9.89 -3.91 13.65
N GLU A 165 9.73 -5.20 13.99
CA GLU A 165 10.61 -5.87 14.95
C GLU A 165 12.06 -5.84 14.48
N TYR A 166 12.32 -6.11 13.19
CA TYR A 166 13.64 -6.02 12.59
C TYR A 166 14.23 -4.60 12.71
N LEU A 167 13.47 -3.56 12.36
CA LEU A 167 13.92 -2.18 12.48
C LEU A 167 14.23 -1.80 13.94
N GLN A 168 13.38 -2.20 14.89
CA GLN A 168 13.61 -1.95 16.32
C GLN A 168 14.85 -2.69 16.83
N LYS A 169 15.01 -3.97 16.47
CA LYS A 169 16.16 -4.80 16.89
C LYS A 169 17.49 -4.26 16.35
N ASN A 170 17.49 -3.70 15.15
CA ASN A 170 18.67 -3.13 14.50
C ASN A 170 18.81 -1.62 14.75
N GLU A 171 18.02 -1.05 15.67
CA GLU A 171 18.06 0.38 16.05
C GLU A 171 18.01 1.35 14.87
N VAL A 172 17.28 0.97 13.80
CA VAL A 172 17.10 1.81 12.63
C VAL A 172 16.26 3.02 13.02
N LYS A 173 16.73 4.22 12.68
CA LYS A 173 15.96 5.46 12.84
C LYS A 173 15.04 5.64 11.66
N PHE A 174 13.75 5.81 11.91
CA PHE A 174 12.78 5.96 10.83
C PHE A 174 11.57 6.80 11.20
N ASN A 175 10.88 7.32 10.18
CA ASN A 175 9.49 7.75 10.28
C ASN A 175 8.62 6.74 9.53
N LEU A 176 7.41 6.52 10.01
CA LEU A 176 6.44 5.62 9.37
C LEU A 176 5.25 6.44 8.89
N ILE A 177 4.95 6.38 7.59
CA ILE A 177 3.87 7.18 6.98
C ILE A 177 2.91 6.22 6.28
N PHE A 178 1.76 5.99 6.89
CA PHE A 178 0.67 5.25 6.25
C PHE A 178 -0.03 6.12 5.20
N ARG A 179 -0.32 5.53 4.05
CA ARG A 179 -0.86 6.17 2.85
C ARG A 179 -2.06 5.38 2.36
N THR A 180 -3.17 6.03 2.03
CA THR A 180 -4.29 5.35 1.36
C THR A 180 -5.20 6.34 0.68
N PHE A 181 -5.82 5.94 -0.42
CA PHE A 181 -6.97 6.65 -0.98
C PHE A 181 -8.28 6.36 -0.20
N GLY A 182 -8.35 5.23 0.48
CA GLY A 182 -9.51 4.71 1.20
C GLY A 182 -9.73 5.33 2.59
N ASP A 183 -10.43 4.61 3.45
CA ASP A 183 -10.78 5.00 4.83
C ASP A 183 -10.35 3.96 5.88
N ASP A 184 -9.52 2.98 5.50
CA ASP A 184 -9.06 1.88 6.37
C ASP A 184 -8.14 2.34 7.54
N LEU A 185 -7.63 3.58 7.54
CA LEU A 185 -6.66 4.07 8.52
C LEU A 185 -7.13 3.97 9.98
N HIS A 186 -8.43 4.11 10.26
CA HIS A 186 -8.96 3.94 11.60
C HIS A 186 -8.82 2.50 12.10
N ARG A 187 -9.12 1.53 11.23
CA ARG A 187 -9.01 0.10 11.54
C ARG A 187 -7.56 -0.34 11.63
N VAL A 188 -6.69 0.15 10.73
CA VAL A 188 -5.24 -0.06 10.80
C VAL A 188 -4.70 0.45 12.13
N ALA A 189 -5.08 1.65 12.56
CA ALA A 189 -4.64 2.21 13.84
C ALA A 189 -5.07 1.39 15.05
N GLN A 190 -6.26 0.77 15.03
CA GLN A 190 -6.73 -0.08 16.12
C GLN A 190 -5.79 -1.28 16.35
N GLU A 191 -5.54 -2.08 15.32
CA GLU A 191 -4.65 -3.26 15.42
C GLU A 191 -3.20 -2.82 15.66
N PHE A 192 -2.72 -1.85 14.89
CA PHE A 192 -1.33 -1.39 14.93
C PHE A 192 -0.95 -0.77 16.28
N ASN A 193 -1.84 0.02 16.90
CA ASN A 193 -1.56 0.60 18.21
C ASN A 193 -1.50 -0.49 19.29
N CYS A 194 -2.33 -1.53 19.21
CA CYS A 194 -2.23 -2.67 20.13
C CYS A 194 -0.90 -3.41 19.97
N PHE A 195 -0.37 -3.54 18.74
CA PHE A 195 0.97 -4.04 18.48
C PHE A 195 2.05 -3.17 19.13
N CYS A 196 2.02 -1.85 18.90
CA CYS A 196 2.98 -0.92 19.50
C CYS A 196 2.98 -0.95 21.03
N GLU A 197 1.83 -1.17 21.66
CA GLU A 197 1.69 -1.30 23.12
C GLU A 197 2.14 -2.68 23.65
N GLY A 198 2.54 -3.60 22.76
CA GLY A 198 2.93 -4.96 23.12
C GLY A 198 1.76 -5.85 23.52
N ARG A 199 0.52 -5.44 23.23
CA ARG A 199 -0.72 -6.13 23.60
C ARG A 199 -1.32 -6.98 22.48
N HIS A 200 -0.72 -6.97 21.29
CA HIS A 200 -1.21 -7.77 20.16
C HIS A 200 -1.07 -9.27 20.44
N PRO A 201 -2.16 -10.06 20.44
CA PRO A 201 -2.15 -11.44 20.91
C PRO A 201 -1.24 -12.35 20.07
N CYS A 202 -1.15 -12.09 18.76
CA CYS A 202 -0.35 -12.91 17.84
C CYS A 202 1.08 -12.37 17.63
N PHE A 203 1.33 -11.11 17.96
CA PHE A 203 2.60 -10.41 17.68
C PHE A 203 3.00 -9.57 18.90
N PRO A 204 3.20 -10.18 20.08
CA PRO A 204 3.57 -9.45 21.28
C PRO A 204 5.00 -8.89 21.14
N LEU A 205 5.23 -7.69 21.68
CA LEU A 205 6.55 -7.06 21.70
C LEU A 205 7.20 -7.20 23.08
N ALA A 206 8.45 -7.66 23.10
CA ALA A 206 9.25 -7.65 24.33
C ALA A 206 9.57 -6.24 24.83
N LYS A 207 9.72 -5.28 23.89
CA LYS A 207 9.92 -3.86 24.16
C LYS A 207 8.84 -3.06 23.42
N PRO A 208 7.83 -2.52 24.13
CA PRO A 208 6.80 -1.69 23.52
C PRO A 208 7.38 -0.50 22.75
N MET A 209 6.68 -0.13 21.68
CA MET A 209 6.91 1.02 20.81
C MET A 209 5.84 2.10 21.04
N ASP A 210 5.40 2.30 22.28
CA ASP A 210 4.31 3.20 22.67
C ASP A 210 4.80 4.46 23.44
N GLY A 211 6.12 4.67 23.49
CA GLY A 211 6.75 5.75 24.23
C GLY A 211 7.11 5.39 25.68
N SER A 212 6.58 4.28 26.21
CA SER A 212 6.88 3.84 27.57
C SER A 212 8.34 3.37 27.71
N GLY A 213 8.91 3.54 28.90
CA GLY A 213 10.30 3.14 29.16
C GLY A 213 11.35 3.87 28.31
N GLY A 214 11.01 5.03 27.73
CA GLY A 214 11.89 5.81 26.87
C GLY A 214 12.03 5.27 25.45
N SER A 215 11.13 4.37 25.00
CA SER A 215 11.03 3.98 23.59
C SER A 215 10.45 5.13 22.75
N VAL A 216 10.58 5.02 21.42
CA VAL A 216 9.87 5.92 20.50
C VAL A 216 8.40 5.52 20.46
N ASP A 217 7.48 6.49 20.60
CA ASP A 217 6.05 6.25 20.40
C ASP A 217 5.73 6.18 18.90
N ARG A 218 5.45 4.96 18.43
CA ARG A 218 5.13 4.62 17.05
C ARG A 218 3.64 4.56 16.78
N ARG A 219 2.78 4.81 17.76
CA ARG A 219 1.33 4.70 17.58
C ARG A 219 0.80 5.74 16.59
N ILE A 220 -0.31 5.41 15.93
CA ILE A 220 -1.10 6.34 15.14
C ILE A 220 -2.04 7.10 16.08
N HIS A 221 -1.80 8.41 16.21
CA HIS A 221 -2.62 9.29 17.04
C HIS A 221 -3.76 9.90 16.19
N LEU A 222 -4.94 9.27 16.23
CA LEU A 222 -6.11 9.66 15.44
C LEU A 222 -6.83 10.92 15.95
N HIS A 223 -6.58 11.32 17.19
CA HIS A 223 -7.24 12.45 17.85
C HIS A 223 -6.27 13.60 18.10
N GLU A 224 -6.82 14.79 18.39
CA GLU A 224 -6.03 15.95 18.78
C GLU A 224 -5.10 15.59 19.94
N ILE A 225 -3.80 15.82 19.73
CA ILE A 225 -2.81 15.67 20.77
C ILE A 225 -2.95 16.90 21.68
N SER A 226 -3.17 16.65 22.97
CA SER A 226 -3.26 17.73 23.97
C SER A 226 -1.98 18.57 23.98
N GLY A 227 -2.09 19.88 24.15
CA GLY A 227 -0.93 20.77 24.35
C GLY A 227 -0.37 21.44 23.10
N GLY A 228 -1.11 21.48 21.98
CA GLY A 228 -0.71 22.23 20.78
C GLY A 228 0.36 21.53 19.93
N GLU A 229 0.56 20.23 20.12
CA GLU A 229 1.37 19.42 19.21
C GLU A 229 0.73 19.37 17.82
N MET A 230 1.59 19.31 16.80
CA MET A 230 1.13 19.26 15.41
C MET A 230 0.42 17.92 15.16
N PRO A 231 -0.74 17.90 14.49
CA PRO A 231 -1.43 16.66 14.20
C PRO A 231 -0.59 15.70 13.35
N ARG A 232 -0.70 14.40 13.61
CA ARG A 232 -0.02 13.33 12.86
C ARG A 232 -0.93 12.64 11.84
N VAL A 233 -2.18 13.07 11.76
CA VAL A 233 -3.13 12.66 10.72
C VAL A 233 -3.31 13.78 9.72
N GLY A 234 -3.59 13.44 8.47
CA GLY A 234 -3.84 14.46 7.45
C GLY A 234 -4.37 13.90 6.14
N THR A 235 -4.55 14.81 5.18
CA THR A 235 -4.96 14.47 3.83
C THR A 235 -4.12 15.26 2.84
N PHE A 236 -3.65 14.59 1.80
CA PHE A 236 -3.20 15.27 0.61
C PHE A 236 -4.43 15.80 -0.13
N LEU A 237 -4.33 17.03 -0.63
CA LEU A 237 -5.29 17.62 -1.54
C LEU A 237 -4.53 18.04 -2.80
N ARG A 238 -5.03 17.59 -3.94
CA ARG A 238 -4.48 17.92 -5.25
C ARG A 238 -5.58 18.48 -6.16
N ALA A 239 -5.28 19.58 -6.81
CA ALA A 239 -6.12 20.20 -7.82
C ALA A 239 -5.22 20.90 -8.84
N LYS A 240 -5.79 21.42 -9.93
CA LYS A 240 -5.01 22.16 -10.92
C LYS A 240 -4.27 23.33 -10.25
N GLY A 241 -2.93 23.31 -10.30
CA GLY A 241 -2.09 24.35 -9.70
C GLY A 241 -2.07 24.37 -8.17
N THR A 242 -2.71 23.43 -7.48
CA THR A 242 -2.72 23.36 -6.02
C THR A 242 -2.30 21.98 -5.55
N THR A 243 -1.28 21.94 -4.71
CA THR A 243 -0.89 20.77 -3.92
C THR A 243 -0.75 21.22 -2.48
N ALA A 244 -1.51 20.59 -1.59
CA ALA A 244 -1.51 20.89 -0.17
C ALA A 244 -1.54 19.60 0.65
N LEU A 245 -0.81 19.62 1.77
CA LEU A 245 -0.95 18.66 2.85
C LEU A 245 -1.75 19.33 3.97
N VAL A 246 -2.96 18.83 4.21
CA VAL A 246 -3.87 19.36 5.22
C VAL A 246 -3.82 18.43 6.43
N MET A 247 -3.11 18.86 7.48
CA MET A 247 -2.95 18.12 8.73
C MET A 247 -4.13 18.38 9.67
N GLY A 248 -4.49 17.39 10.48
CA GLY A 248 -5.58 17.43 11.46
C GLY A 248 -6.88 16.77 11.00
N THR A 249 -6.95 16.27 9.76
CA THR A 249 -8.20 15.70 9.24
C THR A 249 -7.98 14.69 8.11
N PHE A 250 -8.84 13.67 8.06
CA PHE A 250 -9.01 12.78 6.90
C PHE A 250 -10.16 13.21 5.97
N LYS A 251 -10.88 14.27 6.34
CA LYS A 251 -12.01 14.78 5.55
C LYS A 251 -11.44 15.49 4.33
N GLN A 252 -12.00 15.19 3.18
CA GLN A 252 -11.66 15.80 1.90
C GLN A 252 -12.94 16.03 1.09
N PRO A 253 -12.93 16.96 0.11
CA PRO A 253 -14.09 17.17 -0.76
C PRO A 253 -14.40 15.90 -1.56
N LYS A 254 -15.67 15.71 -1.95
CA LYS A 254 -16.09 14.52 -2.73
C LYS A 254 -15.70 14.59 -4.21
N ALA A 255 -15.43 15.78 -4.71
CA ALA A 255 -15.05 16.05 -6.09
C ALA A 255 -13.93 17.09 -6.11
N VAL A 256 -13.21 17.17 -7.21
CA VAL A 256 -12.16 18.16 -7.39
C VAL A 256 -12.78 19.52 -7.72
N ASP A 257 -12.35 20.55 -7.00
CA ASP A 257 -12.59 21.95 -7.33
C ASP A 257 -11.24 22.58 -7.69
N ASP A 258 -11.08 22.98 -8.95
CA ASP A 258 -9.85 23.62 -9.43
C ASP A 258 -9.82 25.13 -9.18
N ALA A 259 -10.98 25.76 -8.91
CA ALA A 259 -11.07 27.19 -8.68
C ALA A 259 -10.72 27.52 -7.23
N GLU A 260 -11.32 26.80 -6.28
CA GLU A 260 -11.16 27.08 -4.85
C GLU A 260 -10.98 25.79 -4.01
N PRO A 261 -9.93 24.97 -4.28
CA PRO A 261 -9.74 23.66 -3.66
C PRO A 261 -9.72 23.69 -2.12
N LEU A 262 -9.20 24.76 -1.53
CA LEU A 262 -9.02 24.90 -0.08
C LEU A 262 -10.27 25.44 0.66
N THR A 263 -11.28 25.93 -0.05
CA THR A 263 -12.51 26.48 0.56
C THR A 263 -13.26 25.43 1.38
N PHE A 264 -13.13 24.15 1.01
CA PHE A 264 -13.65 23.02 1.80
C PHE A 264 -13.21 23.05 3.28
N TYR A 265 -12.00 23.54 3.56
CA TYR A 265 -11.42 23.59 4.91
C TYR A 265 -11.64 24.93 5.62
N ALA A 266 -12.32 25.90 5.01
CA ALA A 266 -12.49 27.24 5.57
C ALA A 266 -13.15 27.24 6.95
N SER A 267 -14.09 26.31 7.21
CA SER A 267 -14.76 26.15 8.51
C SER A 267 -13.94 25.41 9.57
N GLN A 268 -12.80 24.83 9.20
CA GLN A 268 -11.93 24.05 10.10
C GLN A 268 -10.56 24.72 10.28
N ARG A 269 -10.39 25.98 9.89
CA ARG A 269 -9.09 26.69 9.90
C ARG A 269 -8.41 26.75 11.28
N GLU A 270 -9.18 26.60 12.36
CA GLU A 270 -8.65 26.59 13.73
C GLU A 270 -8.13 25.20 14.14
N THR A 271 -8.56 24.12 13.46
CA THR A 271 -8.22 22.73 13.80
C THR A 271 -7.35 22.04 12.76
N VAL A 272 -7.26 22.59 11.54
CA VAL A 272 -6.39 22.06 10.48
C VAL A 272 -5.20 22.98 10.20
N GLN A 273 -4.06 22.37 9.88
CA GLN A 273 -2.89 23.08 9.39
C GLN A 273 -2.68 22.75 7.92
N ILE A 274 -2.69 23.78 7.08
CA ILE A 274 -2.54 23.64 5.63
C ILE A 274 -1.10 23.99 5.25
N VAL A 275 -0.38 23.01 4.69
CA VAL A 275 0.99 23.19 4.17
C VAL A 275 0.94 23.09 2.65
N GLN A 276 1.33 24.17 1.96
CA GLN A 276 1.28 24.27 0.50
C GLN A 276 2.68 24.36 -0.08
N GLY A 277 2.85 23.78 -1.27
CA GLY A 277 4.13 23.80 -1.98
C GLY A 277 5.01 22.59 -1.63
N LEU A 278 5.68 22.06 -2.64
CA LEU A 278 6.51 20.86 -2.49
C LEU A 278 7.67 21.04 -1.50
N PRO A 279 8.40 22.18 -1.46
CA PRO A 279 9.46 22.37 -0.48
C PRO A 279 8.94 22.31 0.97
N GLN A 280 7.80 22.96 1.25
CA GLN A 280 7.23 23.00 2.59
C GLN A 280 6.64 21.64 3.01
N ILE A 281 6.06 20.91 2.06
CA ILE A 281 5.57 19.54 2.30
C ILE A 281 6.75 18.59 2.59
N HIS A 282 7.83 18.68 1.82
CA HIS A 282 9.05 17.91 2.04
C HIS A 282 9.66 18.23 3.40
N ASP A 283 9.91 19.51 3.70
CA ASP A 283 10.46 19.95 4.98
C ASP A 283 9.63 19.44 6.17
N LEU A 284 8.30 19.49 6.05
CA LEU A 284 7.41 18.96 7.06
C LEU A 284 7.54 17.44 7.23
N LEU A 285 7.48 16.66 6.14
CA LEU A 285 7.48 15.20 6.25
C LEU A 285 8.86 14.63 6.63
N THR A 286 9.91 15.28 6.15
CA THR A 286 11.30 14.84 6.31
C THR A 286 11.93 15.37 7.59
N ARG A 287 11.86 16.68 7.83
CA ARG A 287 12.67 17.33 8.89
C ARG A 287 11.91 17.49 10.21
N ARG A 288 10.64 17.91 10.17
CA ARG A 288 9.86 18.21 11.39
C ARG A 288 9.78 17.02 12.36
N TRP A 289 9.74 15.82 11.82
CA TRP A 289 9.47 14.59 12.55
C TRP A 289 10.70 13.67 12.68
N GLN A 290 11.87 14.12 12.22
CA GLN A 290 13.07 13.29 12.18
C GLN A 290 13.51 12.86 13.58
N ASP A 291 13.67 13.81 14.50
CA ASP A 291 14.13 13.52 15.87
C ASP A 291 13.12 12.68 16.66
N SER A 292 11.83 12.97 16.48
CA SER A 292 10.73 12.26 17.17
C SER A 292 10.35 10.95 16.50
N GLN A 293 10.85 10.68 15.29
CA GLN A 293 10.63 9.45 14.55
C GLN A 293 9.13 9.11 14.41
N ALA A 294 8.33 10.13 14.12
CA ALA A 294 6.88 10.05 14.26
C ALA A 294 6.23 9.08 13.25
N THR A 295 5.12 8.49 13.67
CA THR A 295 4.19 7.79 12.80
C THR A 295 3.08 8.74 12.34
N LEU A 296 2.88 8.82 11.02
CA LEU A 296 1.86 9.62 10.37
C LEU A 296 0.85 8.73 9.66
N ALA A 297 -0.40 9.16 9.58
CA ALA A 297 -1.43 8.52 8.77
C ALA A 297 -2.04 9.56 7.83
N LEU A 298 -1.89 9.36 6.52
CA LEU A 298 -2.22 10.35 5.51
C LEU A 298 -3.16 9.75 4.47
N ARG A 299 -4.27 10.46 4.21
CA ARG A 299 -5.23 10.09 3.18
C ARG A 299 -4.93 10.81 1.87
N ASP A 300 -4.86 10.09 0.77
CA ASP A 300 -4.65 10.64 -0.56
C ASP A 300 -5.97 11.02 -1.26
N PHE A 301 -5.89 11.96 -2.19
CA PHE A 301 -7.07 12.53 -2.84
C PHE A 301 -7.49 11.78 -4.10
N TYR A 302 -8.27 10.71 -3.90
CA TYR A 302 -8.75 9.85 -4.98
C TYR A 302 -9.47 10.59 -6.12
N PRO A 303 -10.38 11.55 -5.86
CA PRO A 303 -11.06 12.28 -6.94
C PRO A 303 -10.12 12.93 -7.95
N TYR A 304 -8.95 13.42 -7.53
CA TYR A 304 -7.97 14.01 -8.44
C TYR A 304 -7.29 12.95 -9.30
N TRP A 305 -6.83 11.86 -8.69
CA TRP A 305 -6.20 10.75 -9.41
C TRP A 305 -7.18 10.13 -10.42
N PHE A 306 -8.40 9.82 -10.01
CA PHE A 306 -9.45 9.27 -10.87
C PHE A 306 -9.81 10.19 -12.04
N ARG A 307 -9.98 11.50 -11.80
CA ARG A 307 -10.28 12.48 -12.88
C ARG A 307 -9.16 12.56 -13.92
N ASN A 308 -7.92 12.31 -13.52
CA ASN A 308 -6.75 12.29 -14.39
C ASN A 308 -6.44 10.88 -14.91
N ARG A 309 -7.46 10.01 -15.01
CA ARG A 309 -7.35 8.65 -15.59
C ARG A 309 -6.36 7.75 -14.87
N GLU A 310 -6.23 7.94 -13.55
CA GLU A 310 -5.37 7.12 -12.70
C GLU A 310 -3.89 7.19 -13.11
N ASP A 311 -3.48 8.28 -13.78
CA ASP A 311 -2.09 8.53 -14.16
C ASP A 311 -1.21 8.80 -12.93
N ALA A 312 0.01 8.25 -12.93
CA ALA A 312 0.97 8.39 -11.84
C ALA A 312 1.22 9.86 -11.47
N THR A 313 1.26 10.78 -12.43
CA THR A 313 1.49 12.22 -12.19
C THR A 313 0.38 12.90 -11.37
N ALA A 314 -0.77 12.25 -11.23
CA ALA A 314 -1.89 12.67 -10.40
C ALA A 314 -2.11 11.79 -9.16
N GLY A 315 -1.27 10.76 -8.97
CA GLY A 315 -1.35 9.79 -7.89
C GLY A 315 -0.81 10.31 -6.56
N LYS A 316 -0.30 9.37 -5.75
CA LYS A 316 0.24 9.62 -4.41
C LYS A 316 1.56 10.38 -4.53
N LEU A 317 1.62 11.57 -3.96
CA LEU A 317 2.81 12.41 -4.06
C LEU A 317 3.93 11.87 -3.16
N LEU A 318 5.11 11.68 -3.74
CA LEU A 318 6.37 11.52 -3.04
C LEU A 318 7.27 12.68 -3.40
N VAL A 319 7.69 13.47 -2.41
CA VAL A 319 8.59 14.61 -2.62
C VAL A 319 9.98 14.23 -2.13
N LEU A 320 10.99 14.43 -2.97
CA LEU A 320 12.39 14.10 -2.69
C LEU A 320 13.28 15.32 -2.87
N ASP A 321 14.32 15.45 -2.04
CA ASP A 321 15.37 16.44 -2.24
C ASP A 321 16.72 15.75 -2.50
N PRO A 322 17.47 16.13 -3.57
CA PRO A 322 18.80 15.59 -3.81
C PRO A 322 19.78 15.77 -2.63
N THR A 323 19.56 16.73 -1.74
CA THR A 323 20.41 16.90 -0.55
C THR A 323 20.13 15.89 0.55
N ASP A 324 18.99 15.20 0.55
CA ASP A 324 18.57 14.27 1.60
C ASP A 324 19.61 13.16 1.82
N SER A 325 20.13 12.57 0.74
CA SER A 325 21.12 11.50 0.84
C SER A 325 22.43 11.98 1.49
N ALA A 326 22.85 13.22 1.22
CA ALA A 326 24.03 13.81 1.83
C ALA A 326 23.80 14.18 3.31
N GLU A 327 22.54 14.45 3.67
CA GLU A 327 22.08 14.69 5.04
C GLU A 327 21.78 13.37 5.80
N GLY A 328 22.03 12.21 5.18
CA GLY A 328 21.80 10.90 5.80
C GLY A 328 20.33 10.54 5.94
N VAL A 329 19.49 11.00 5.00
CA VAL A 329 18.05 10.69 4.92
C VAL A 329 17.76 9.90 3.66
N HIS A 330 16.90 8.88 3.77
CA HIS A 330 16.46 8.08 2.62
C HIS A 330 14.97 7.78 2.68
N ALA A 331 14.25 7.94 1.58
CA ALA A 331 12.81 7.66 1.51
C ALA A 331 12.51 6.39 0.71
N MET A 332 11.58 5.57 1.19
CA MET A 332 11.08 4.38 0.51
C MET A 332 9.55 4.40 0.51
N PHE A 333 8.93 4.18 -0.65
CA PHE A 333 7.48 4.11 -0.84
C PHE A 333 7.07 2.73 -1.32
N PHE A 334 6.38 1.99 -0.45
CA PHE A 334 5.88 0.64 -0.69
C PHE A 334 4.42 0.70 -1.17
N ASP A 335 4.16 0.16 -2.36
CA ASP A 335 2.81 0.12 -2.95
C ASP A 335 2.67 -1.06 -3.92
N ASP A 336 1.53 -1.76 -3.88
CA ASP A 336 1.24 -2.90 -4.76
C ASP A 336 0.95 -2.48 -6.20
N ASN A 337 0.54 -1.24 -6.41
CA ASN A 337 0.20 -0.72 -7.73
C ASN A 337 1.39 -0.10 -8.47
N ILE A 338 2.61 -0.11 -7.90
CA ILE A 338 3.83 0.16 -8.67
C ILE A 338 4.10 -1.03 -9.58
N LEU A 339 4.27 -0.79 -10.87
CA LEU A 339 4.49 -1.82 -11.88
C LEU A 339 6.01 -2.01 -12.16
N PRO A 340 6.43 -3.10 -12.82
CA PRO A 340 7.85 -3.37 -13.09
C PRO A 340 8.58 -2.27 -13.87
N HIS A 341 7.88 -1.55 -14.74
CA HIS A 341 8.42 -0.54 -15.66
C HIS A 341 7.64 0.79 -15.61
N ASP A 342 6.77 0.97 -14.62
CA ASP A 342 5.93 2.17 -14.48
C ASP A 342 5.61 2.42 -13.00
N ALA A 343 5.75 3.66 -12.55
CA ALA A 343 5.38 4.06 -11.20
C ALA A 343 3.87 3.87 -10.95
N HIS A 344 3.05 4.05 -12.01
CA HIS A 344 1.60 3.88 -12.14
C HIS A 344 0.71 4.63 -11.13
N ILE A 345 1.06 4.62 -9.83
CA ILE A 345 0.30 5.24 -8.73
C ILE A 345 1.09 6.31 -7.97
N VAL A 346 2.42 6.32 -8.01
CA VAL A 346 3.25 7.28 -7.24
C VAL A 346 3.78 8.40 -8.14
N ASP A 347 3.57 9.65 -7.70
CA ASP A 347 4.08 10.87 -8.33
C ASP A 347 5.36 11.33 -7.60
N ALA A 348 6.52 10.85 -8.04
CA ALA A 348 7.81 11.26 -7.47
C ALA A 348 8.28 12.60 -8.06
N ARG A 349 8.48 13.62 -7.22
CA ARG A 349 8.89 14.97 -7.64
C ARG A 349 10.00 15.55 -6.80
N PHE A 350 10.87 16.34 -7.44
CA PHE A 350 11.86 17.15 -6.73
C PHE A 350 11.20 18.26 -5.92
N ALA A 351 11.60 18.40 -4.66
CA ALA A 351 11.06 19.40 -3.74
C ALA A 351 11.20 20.84 -4.29
N HIS A 352 12.40 21.20 -4.75
CA HIS A 352 12.75 22.58 -5.08
C HIS A 352 12.13 23.12 -6.38
N ASN A 353 11.81 22.26 -7.37
CA ASN A 353 11.32 22.70 -8.68
C ASN A 353 10.08 21.94 -9.18
N GLY A 354 9.66 20.87 -8.51
CA GLY A 354 8.49 20.06 -8.88
C GLY A 354 8.61 19.26 -10.17
N ALA A 355 9.81 19.17 -10.75
CA ALA A 355 10.08 18.27 -11.88
C ALA A 355 9.90 16.81 -11.43
N ALA A 356 9.33 16.00 -12.31
CA ALA A 356 9.14 14.58 -12.06
C ALA A 356 10.49 13.86 -12.07
N LEU A 357 10.68 12.92 -11.15
CA LEU A 357 11.83 12.03 -11.18
C LEU A 357 11.57 10.87 -12.16
N PRO A 358 12.55 10.50 -13.00
CA PRO A 358 12.43 9.32 -13.86
C PRO A 358 12.21 8.04 -13.05
N PHE A 359 11.34 7.16 -13.55
CA PHE A 359 11.06 5.89 -12.87
C PHE A 359 12.30 5.01 -12.76
N GLU A 360 13.14 4.94 -13.80
CA GLU A 360 14.37 4.14 -13.78
C GLU A 360 15.38 4.59 -12.71
N GLU A 361 15.35 5.87 -12.32
CA GLU A 361 16.20 6.42 -11.26
C GLU A 361 15.64 6.16 -9.86
N THR A 362 14.33 5.90 -9.75
CA THR A 362 13.62 5.75 -8.46
C THR A 362 13.22 4.31 -8.16
N ARG A 363 13.09 3.45 -9.18
CA ARG A 363 12.75 2.02 -9.08
C ARG A 363 13.73 1.26 -8.19
N GLU A 364 13.20 0.52 -7.22
CA GLU A 364 13.96 -0.25 -6.23
C GLU A 364 14.93 0.57 -5.37
N LEU A 365 14.82 1.91 -5.42
CA LEU A 365 15.56 2.84 -4.58
C LEU A 365 14.58 3.60 -3.68
N HIS A 366 13.68 4.37 -4.27
CA HIS A 366 12.64 5.11 -3.57
C HIS A 366 11.25 4.49 -3.78
N LEU A 367 11.01 3.87 -4.93
CA LEU A 367 9.74 3.24 -5.27
C LEU A 367 9.89 1.73 -5.19
N MET A 368 9.24 1.15 -4.19
CA MET A 368 9.32 -0.26 -3.84
C MET A 368 8.01 -0.94 -4.24
N ARG A 369 8.00 -1.61 -5.39
CA ARG A 369 6.87 -2.44 -5.80
C ARG A 369 6.57 -3.50 -4.74
N VAL A 370 5.33 -3.63 -4.31
CA VAL A 370 4.91 -4.70 -3.41
C VAL A 370 4.18 -5.78 -4.21
N GLU A 371 4.57 -7.04 -4.03
CA GLU A 371 3.86 -8.17 -4.61
C GLU A 371 3.01 -8.84 -3.52
N PRO A 372 1.68 -8.64 -3.52
CA PRO A 372 0.81 -9.06 -2.42
C PRO A 372 0.90 -10.56 -2.11
N LEU A 373 1.06 -11.41 -3.14
CA LEU A 373 1.18 -12.85 -2.95
C LEU A 373 2.51 -13.25 -2.30
N ASP A 374 3.59 -12.51 -2.59
CA ASP A 374 4.90 -12.78 -1.99
C ASP A 374 4.94 -12.29 -0.53
N VAL A 375 4.28 -11.16 -0.23
CA VAL A 375 4.13 -10.64 1.14
C VAL A 375 3.43 -11.64 2.07
N ILE A 376 2.46 -12.41 1.55
CA ILE A 376 1.75 -13.42 2.33
C ILE A 376 2.65 -14.62 2.63
N GLN A 377 3.48 -15.01 1.66
CA GLN A 377 4.33 -16.22 1.74
C GLN A 377 5.62 -16.01 2.53
N ASP A 378 6.13 -14.78 2.57
CA ASP A 378 7.43 -14.49 3.15
C ASP A 378 7.35 -13.41 4.23
N GLU A 379 7.49 -13.85 5.48
CA GLU A 379 7.57 -12.96 6.64
C GLU A 379 8.77 -11.99 6.59
N ALA A 380 9.81 -12.29 5.82
CA ALA A 380 10.97 -11.42 5.62
C ALA A 380 10.82 -10.46 4.43
N TYR A 381 9.71 -10.50 3.68
CA TYR A 381 9.55 -9.76 2.42
C TYR A 381 9.96 -8.28 2.52
N PHE A 382 9.41 -7.54 3.49
CA PHE A 382 9.73 -6.11 3.65
C PHE A 382 11.16 -5.86 4.13
N ILE A 383 11.75 -6.79 4.89
CA ILE A 383 13.15 -6.72 5.31
C ILE A 383 14.06 -6.82 4.08
N ASP A 384 13.78 -7.76 3.18
CA ASP A 384 14.55 -7.95 1.95
C ASP A 384 14.40 -6.77 0.99
N ARG A 385 13.17 -6.26 0.81
CA ARG A 385 12.93 -5.05 0.01
C ARG A 385 13.66 -3.83 0.59
N PHE A 386 13.62 -3.66 1.91
CA PHE A 386 14.37 -2.62 2.60
C PHE A 386 15.88 -2.76 2.36
N GLY A 387 16.42 -3.98 2.45
CA GLY A 387 17.83 -4.28 2.17
C GLY A 387 18.24 -3.96 0.73
N ILE A 388 17.41 -4.30 -0.25
CA ILE A 388 17.64 -3.97 -1.67
C ILE A 388 17.79 -2.45 -1.85
N SER A 389 16.85 -1.69 -1.32
CA SER A 389 16.86 -0.23 -1.43
C SER A 389 18.08 0.40 -0.76
N LEU A 390 18.41 0.01 0.47
CA LEU A 390 19.62 0.49 1.14
C LEU A 390 20.90 0.12 0.41
N GLY A 391 20.97 -1.10 -0.14
CA GLY A 391 22.11 -1.55 -0.94
C GLY A 391 22.35 -0.67 -2.17
N ARG A 392 21.27 -0.17 -2.80
CA ARG A 392 21.37 0.70 -3.98
C ARG A 392 21.93 2.09 -3.67
N ILE A 393 21.68 2.63 -2.47
CA ILE A 393 22.24 3.93 -2.04
C ILE A 393 23.77 3.91 -2.16
N PHE A 394 24.42 2.80 -1.79
CA PHE A 394 25.88 2.68 -1.82
C PHE A 394 26.46 2.39 -3.20
N THR A 395 25.61 2.18 -4.21
CA THR A 395 26.03 1.88 -5.59
C THR A 395 25.80 3.04 -6.56
N GLN A 396 25.09 4.09 -6.13
CA GLN A 396 24.99 5.39 -6.82
C GLN A 396 26.13 6.30 -6.36
#